data_AF-A0A1A3NKJ0-F1
#
_entry.id   AF-A0A1A3NKJ0-F1
#
_cell.length_a   1.000
_cell.length_b   1.000
_cell.length_c   1.000
_cell.angle_alpha   90.00
_cell.angle_beta   90.00
_cell.angle_gamma   90.00
#
_symmetry.space_group_name_H-M   'P 1'
#
loop_
_entity.id
_entity.type
_entity.pdbx_description
1 polymer ?
#
loop_
_entity_poly.entity_id
_entity_poly.type
_entity_poly.pdbx_seq_one_letter_code
_entity_poly.pdbx_strand_id
1 'polypeptide(L)'
;MLVATALATAGPAHADPRSEVQELQQQTSELHASWDSLTPAQRQERLAQLNRQTSIVQNETQHLPPEQQPEVELRLGQVALELADLLRRVWPAP
;
A
#
# COMPACT_ATOMS: atom_id res chain seq x y z
N MET A 1 -10.49 5.51 47.94
CA MET A 1 -9.99 4.26 47.33
C MET A 1 -10.09 4.44 45.82
N LEU A 2 -9.09 5.10 45.20
CA LEU A 2 -8.01 4.52 44.38
C LEU A 2 -8.56 3.89 43.07
N VAL A 3 -8.65 4.67 41.99
CA VAL A 3 -7.66 4.90 40.89
C VAL A 3 -7.72 3.82 39.81
N ALA A 4 -8.00 4.24 38.56
CA ALA A 4 -7.20 3.88 37.39
C ALA A 4 -7.68 4.68 36.16
N THR A 5 -6.96 5.77 35.91
CA THR A 5 -6.88 6.46 34.63
C THR A 5 -6.46 5.46 33.55
N ALA A 6 -7.26 5.28 32.51
CA ALA A 6 -6.76 4.86 31.21
C ALA A 6 -7.25 5.89 30.20
N LEU A 7 -6.48 6.96 30.10
CA LEU A 7 -6.40 7.75 28.88
C LEU A 7 -6.08 6.76 27.77
N ALA A 8 -7.10 6.35 27.02
CA ALA A 8 -6.89 5.83 25.68
C ALA A 8 -6.29 6.99 24.91
N THR A 9 -4.97 7.09 24.93
CA THR A 9 -4.20 7.88 24.00
C THR A 9 -4.57 7.34 22.64
N ALA A 10 -5.56 7.96 22.00
CA ALA A 10 -5.58 8.10 20.57
C ALA A 10 -4.28 8.83 20.21
N GLY A 11 -3.19 8.06 20.15
CA GLY A 11 -2.07 8.42 19.29
C GLY A 11 -2.59 8.58 17.87
N PRO A 12 -1.85 9.25 16.98
CA PRO A 12 -2.22 9.28 15.57
C PRO A 12 -2.55 7.85 15.18
N ALA A 13 -3.73 7.61 14.60
CA ALA A 13 -4.17 6.29 14.19
C ALA A 13 -2.98 5.58 13.53
N HIS A 14 -2.37 4.62 14.23
CA HIS A 14 -1.27 3.84 13.70
C HIS A 14 -1.92 3.14 12.51
N ALA A 15 -1.57 3.58 11.30
CA ALA A 15 -2.15 3.02 10.09
C ALA A 15 -1.74 1.55 10.10
N ASP A 16 -2.72 0.66 10.33
CA ASP A 16 -2.44 -0.75 10.42
C ASP A 16 -1.85 -1.19 9.07
N PRO A 17 -0.61 -1.73 9.03
CA PRO A 17 0.05 -2.03 7.77
C PRO A 17 -0.71 -3.07 6.93
N ARG A 18 -1.57 -3.89 7.53
CA ARG A 18 -2.44 -4.81 6.77
C ARG A 18 -3.55 -4.04 6.07
N SER A 19 -4.13 -3.04 6.72
CA SER A 19 -5.12 -2.13 6.12
C SER A 19 -4.51 -1.32 4.99
N GLU A 20 -3.33 -0.72 5.20
CA GLU A 20 -2.64 0.05 4.17
C GLU A 20 -2.26 -0.80 2.94
N VAL A 21 -1.84 -2.06 3.14
CA VAL A 21 -1.61 -2.98 2.00
C VAL A 21 -2.89 -3.33 1.28
N GLN A 22 -4.01 -3.51 2.00
CA GLN A 22 -5.29 -3.76 1.37
C GLN A 22 -5.73 -2.57 0.51
N GLU A 23 -5.52 -1.34 0.98
CA GLU A 23 -5.75 -0.13 0.20
C GLU A 23 -4.79 -0.04 -1.01
N LEU A 24 -3.51 -0.37 -0.83
CA LEU A 24 -2.52 -0.42 -1.90
C LEU A 24 -2.94 -1.39 -3.02
N GLN A 25 -3.44 -2.56 -2.61
CA GLN A 25 -3.96 -3.57 -3.53
C GLN A 25 -5.19 -3.06 -4.28
N GLN A 26 -6.15 -2.45 -3.58
CA GLN A 26 -7.33 -1.89 -4.20
C GLN A 26 -6.98 -0.79 -5.20
N GLN A 27 -6.13 0.17 -4.83
CA GLN A 27 -5.70 1.25 -5.72
C GLN A 27 -4.96 0.73 -6.94
N THR A 28 -4.16 -0.33 -6.79
CA THR A 28 -3.44 -0.97 -7.90
C THR A 28 -4.42 -1.65 -8.85
N SER A 29 -5.39 -2.41 -8.34
CA SER A 29 -6.41 -3.03 -9.18
C SER A 29 -7.30 -2.00 -9.87
N GLU A 30 -7.66 -0.90 -9.21
CA GLU A 30 -8.39 0.23 -9.81
C GLU A 30 -7.57 0.92 -10.91
N LEU A 31 -6.27 1.15 -10.66
CA LEU A 31 -5.34 1.71 -11.63
C LEU A 31 -5.24 0.80 -12.86
N HIS A 32 -5.11 -0.51 -12.65
CA HIS A 32 -5.04 -1.50 -13.73
C HIS A 32 -6.34 -1.53 -14.55
N ALA A 33 -7.50 -1.56 -13.88
CA ALA A 33 -8.81 -1.56 -14.54
C ALA A 33 -9.10 -0.27 -15.32
N SER A 34 -8.66 0.88 -14.80
CA SER A 34 -8.94 2.18 -15.39
C SER A 34 -7.84 2.66 -16.34
N TRP A 35 -6.73 1.92 -16.47
CA TRP A 35 -5.49 2.41 -17.06
C TRP A 35 -5.68 3.06 -18.43
N ASP A 36 -6.36 2.38 -19.35
CA ASP A 36 -6.58 2.84 -20.73
C ASP A 36 -7.40 4.13 -20.80
N SER A 37 -8.31 4.33 -19.84
CA SER A 37 -9.16 5.50 -19.72
C SER A 37 -8.46 6.70 -19.05
N LEU A 38 -7.32 6.49 -18.39
CA LEU A 38 -6.58 7.56 -17.71
C LEU A 38 -5.66 8.31 -18.67
N THR A 39 -5.57 9.63 -18.48
CA THR A 39 -4.59 10.48 -19.17
C THR A 39 -3.16 10.20 -18.65
N PRO A 40 -2.10 10.53 -19.41
CA PRO A 40 -0.72 10.33 -18.97
C PRO A 40 -0.40 11.01 -17.62
N ALA A 41 -0.96 12.19 -17.37
CA ALA A 41 -0.76 12.91 -16.11
C ALA A 41 -1.43 12.19 -14.93
N GLN A 42 -2.67 11.71 -15.11
CA GLN A 42 -3.37 10.93 -14.08
C GLN A 42 -2.64 9.62 -13.77
N ARG A 43 -2.12 8.93 -14.79
CA ARG A 43 -1.31 7.71 -14.60
C ARG A 43 -0.08 8.00 -13.74
N GLN A 44 0.65 9.07 -14.03
CA GLN A 44 1.82 9.47 -13.22
C GLN A 44 1.44 9.81 -11.78
N GLU A 45 0.35 10.55 -11.57
CA GLU A 45 -0.12 10.91 -10.23
C GLU A 45 -0.47 9.66 -9.41
N ARG A 46 -1.21 8.71 -10.01
CA ARG A 46 -1.58 7.44 -9.37
C ARG A 46 -0.35 6.58 -9.06
N LEU A 47 0.59 6.48 -9.99
CA LEU A 47 1.84 5.75 -9.74
C LEU A 47 2.67 6.39 -8.62
N ALA A 48 2.76 7.72 -8.57
CA ALA A 48 3.44 8.43 -7.50
C ALA A 48 2.74 8.23 -6.14
N GLN A 49 1.41 8.20 -6.12
CA GLN A 49 0.63 7.89 -4.92
C GLN A 49 0.94 6.47 -4.41
N LEU A 50 0.87 5.46 -5.28
CA LEU A 50 1.17 4.07 -4.95
C LEU A 50 2.60 3.90 -4.43
N ASN A 51 3.58 4.57 -5.04
CA ASN A 51 4.97 4.52 -4.60
C ASN A 51 5.16 5.07 -3.18
N ARG A 52 4.52 6.21 -2.86
CA ARG A 52 4.54 6.78 -1.51
C ARG A 52 3.91 5.85 -0.49
N GLN A 53 2.72 5.31 -0.77
CA GLN A 53 2.05 4.38 0.14
C GLN A 53 2.85 3.09 0.35
N THR A 54 3.44 2.54 -0.72
CA THR A 54 4.34 1.38 -0.62
C THR A 54 5.53 1.65 0.29
N SER A 55 6.09 2.86 0.27
CA SER A 55 7.19 3.25 1.16
C SER A 55 6.76 3.34 2.63
N ILE A 56 5.56 3.87 2.89
CA ILE A 56 4.97 3.94 4.23
C ILE A 56 4.75 2.53 4.77
N VAL A 57 4.06 1.67 4.01
CA VAL A 57 3.82 0.29 4.42
C VAL A 57 5.12 -0.46 4.69
N GLN A 58 6.12 -0.35 3.83
CA GLN A 58 7.41 -1.01 4.04
C GLN A 58 8.10 -0.54 5.32
N ASN A 59 7.97 0.74 5.67
CA ASN A 59 8.50 1.27 6.93
C ASN A 59 7.74 0.68 8.13
N GLU A 60 6.40 0.72 8.10
CA GLU A 60 5.55 0.16 9.15
C GLU A 60 5.73 -1.36 9.30
N THR A 61 5.93 -2.08 8.20
CA THR A 61 6.15 -3.54 8.19
C THR A 61 7.42 -3.92 8.93
N GLN A 62 8.50 -3.15 8.77
CA GLN A 62 9.75 -3.39 9.51
C GLN A 62 9.60 -3.21 11.02
N HIS A 63 8.54 -2.50 11.45
CA HIS A 63 8.22 -2.24 12.85
C HIS A 63 7.22 -3.27 13.42
N LEU A 64 6.70 -4.19 12.60
CA LEU A 64 5.81 -5.26 13.03
C LEU A 64 6.54 -6.40 13.74
N PRO A 65 5.83 -7.19 14.57
CA PRO A 65 6.33 -8.46 15.07
C PRO A 65 6.70 -9.40 13.91
N PRO A 66 7.79 -10.18 14.03
CA PRO A 66 8.31 -11.01 12.95
C PRO A 66 7.34 -12.10 12.49
N GLU A 67 6.37 -12.49 13.31
CA GLU A 67 5.30 -13.41 12.91
C GLU A 67 4.25 -12.76 11.97
N GLN A 68 4.16 -11.43 11.93
CA GLN A 68 3.17 -10.69 11.13
C GLN A 68 3.77 -10.06 9.86
N GLN A 69 5.08 -9.82 9.83
CA GLN A 69 5.79 -9.30 8.64
C GLN A 69 5.52 -10.12 7.36
N PRO A 70 5.58 -11.47 7.37
CA PRO A 70 5.51 -12.26 6.13
C PRO A 70 4.18 -12.09 5.40
N GLU A 71 3.08 -11.89 6.13
CA GLU A 71 1.77 -11.69 5.52
C GLU A 71 1.65 -10.35 4.79
N VAL A 72 2.24 -9.30 5.35
CA VAL A 72 2.26 -7.97 4.76
C VAL A 72 3.20 -7.95 3.55
N GLU A 73 4.38 -8.54 3.69
CA GLU A 73 5.36 -8.67 2.60
C GLU A 73 4.80 -9.49 1.42
N LEU A 74 4.09 -10.58 1.68
CA LEU A 74 3.53 -11.43 0.62
C LEU A 74 2.45 -10.68 -0.18
N ARG A 75 1.62 -9.87 0.49
CA ARG A 75 0.65 -9.02 -0.20
C ARG A 75 1.31 -7.85 -0.94
N LEU A 76 2.33 -7.21 -0.36
CA LEU A 76 3.13 -6.22 -1.08
C LEU A 76 3.76 -6.81 -2.36
N GLY A 77 4.25 -8.04 -2.29
CA GLY A 77 4.75 -8.78 -3.45
C GLY A 77 3.69 -8.97 -4.53
N GLN A 78 2.45 -9.29 -4.16
CA GLN A 78 1.33 -9.38 -5.11
C GLN A 78 1.03 -8.04 -5.78
N VAL A 79 1.00 -6.95 -5.00
CA VAL A 79 0.79 -5.60 -5.56
C VAL A 79 1.91 -5.23 -6.55
N ALA A 80 3.16 -5.56 -6.21
CA ALA A 80 4.29 -5.33 -7.10
C ALA A 80 4.18 -6.13 -8.41
N LEU A 81 3.67 -7.37 -8.35
CA LEU A 81 3.42 -8.19 -9.55
C LEU A 81 2.31 -7.60 -10.42
N GLU A 82 1.20 -7.14 -9.84
CA GLU A 82 0.11 -6.49 -10.58
C GLU A 82 0.60 -5.20 -11.28
N LEU A 83 1.40 -4.39 -10.58
CA LEU A 83 2.03 -3.22 -11.18
C LEU A 83 3.03 -3.57 -12.29
N ALA A 84 3.80 -4.64 -12.12
CA ALA A 84 4.73 -5.10 -13.15
C ALA A 84 3.99 -5.62 -14.40
N ASP A 85 2.87 -6.32 -14.26
CA ASP A 85 2.03 -6.72 -15.40
C ASP A 85 1.47 -5.51 -16.14
N LEU A 86 0.95 -4.53 -15.38
CA LEU A 86 0.48 -3.27 -15.93
C LEU A 86 1.57 -2.56 -16.73
N LEU A 87 2.77 -2.38 -16.14
CA LEU A 87 3.91 -1.74 -16.79
C LEU A 87 4.36 -2.52 -18.05
N ARG A 88 4.34 -3.85 -18.01
CA ARG A 88 4.66 -4.70 -19.16
C ARG A 88 3.66 -4.51 -20.31
N ARG A 89 2.36 -4.36 -20.03
CA ARG A 89 1.35 -4.12 -21.06
C ARG A 89 1.54 -2.77 -21.76
N VAL A 90 2.03 -1.78 -21.02
CA VAL A 90 1.98 -0.38 -21.46
C VAL A 90 3.31 0.12 -22.01
N TRP A 91 4.41 -0.53 -21.64
CA TRP A 91 5.72 -0.27 -22.19
C TRP A 91 5.97 -1.22 -23.36
N PRO A 92 5.94 -0.76 -24.61
CA PRO A 92 6.37 -1.60 -25.72
C PRO A 92 7.84 -1.97 -25.50
N ALA A 93 8.17 -3.26 -25.58
CA ALA A 93 9.57 -3.67 -25.70
C ALA A 93 10.17 -2.94 -26.93
N PRO A 94 11.41 -2.40 -26.82
CA PRO A 94 12.04 -1.65 -27.92
C PRO A 94 12.20 -2.49 -29.18
#